data_AF-A0A0J9X208-F1
#
_entry.id   AF-A0A0J9X208-F1
#
_cell.length_a   1.000
_cell.length_b   1.000
_cell.length_c   1.000
_cell.angle_alpha   90.00
_cell.angle_beta   90.00
_cell.angle_gamma   90.00
#
_symmetry.space_group_name_H-M   'P 1'
#
loop_
_entity.id
_entity.type
_entity.pdbx_description
1 polymer ?
#
loop_
_entity_poly.entity_id
_entity_poly.type
_entity_poly.pdbx_seq_one_letter_code
_entity_poly.pdbx_strand_id
1 'polypeptide(L)'
;YIHIRIQQRNGRKTLTTVQGVPEEYDLKRILKVLKKDFACNGNIVKDPEMGEIIQLQGDQRAKVCEFMISQLGLQKKNIKIHG
;
A
#
# COMPACT_ATOMS: atom_id res chain seq x y z
N TYR A 1 -9.04 8.02 -5.99
CA TYR A 1 -7.73 8.46 -5.46
C TYR A 1 -7.17 7.33 -4.63
N ILE A 2 -5.86 7.11 -4.68
CA ILE A 2 -5.18 6.12 -3.84
C ILE A 2 -4.70 6.82 -2.59
N HIS A 3 -4.98 6.22 -1.43
CA HIS A 3 -4.53 6.73 -0.15
C HIS A 3 -3.49 5.79 0.45
N ILE A 4 -2.32 6.33 0.75
CA ILE A 4 -1.28 5.63 1.52
C ILE A 4 -1.31 6.23 2.92
N ARG A 5 -1.65 5.42 3.91
CA ARG A 5 -1.68 5.84 5.32
C ARG A 5 -0.64 5.08 6.10
N ILE A 6 -0.11 5.70 7.14
CA ILE A 6 0.65 5.02 8.17
C ILE A 6 -0.17 4.94 9.45
N GLN A 7 -0.06 3.83 10.16
CA GLN A 7 -0.66 3.61 11.46
C GLN A 7 0.37 2.99 12.38
N GLN A 8 0.34 3.32 13.67
CA GLN A 8 1.18 2.66 14.66
C GLN A 8 0.58 1.30 15.01
N ARG A 9 1.33 0.22 14.80
CA ARG A 9 0.89 -1.14 15.12
C ARG A 9 1.11 -1.47 16.59
N ASN A 10 2.33 -1.28 17.08
CA ASN A 10 2.73 -1.58 18.47
C ASN A 10 4.06 -0.90 18.79
N GLY A 11 4.11 -0.04 19.81
CA GLY A 11 5.33 0.68 20.18
C GLY A 11 5.95 1.34 18.95
N ARG A 12 7.21 1.03 18.62
CA ARG A 12 7.88 1.59 17.43
C ARG A 12 7.48 0.95 16.09
N LYS A 13 6.68 -0.12 16.09
CA LYS A 13 6.26 -0.82 14.87
C LYS A 13 5.08 -0.08 14.22
N THR A 14 5.18 0.17 12.93
CA THR A 14 4.15 0.81 12.11
C THR A 14 3.58 -0.15 11.07
N LEU A 15 2.45 0.22 10.51
CA LEU A 15 1.73 -0.45 9.44
C LEU A 15 1.44 0.59 8.36
N THR A 16 1.84 0.32 7.13
CA THR A 16 1.45 1.12 5.97
C THR A 16 0.23 0.48 5.34
N THR A 17 -0.84 1.23 5.15
CA THR A 17 -2.06 0.78 4.47
C THR A 17 -2.24 1.53 3.15
N VAL A 18 -2.61 0.79 2.12
CA VAL A 18 -2.82 1.29 0.77
C VAL A 18 -4.27 1.01 0.39
N GLN A 19 -5.01 2.09 0.15
CA GLN A 19 -6.46 2.08 -0.07
C GLN A 19 -6.80 2.64 -1.46
N GLY A 20 -7.87 2.14 -2.05
CA GLY A 20 -8.38 2.66 -3.33
C GLY A 20 -7.59 2.21 -4.55
N VAL A 21 -6.93 1.05 -4.48
CA VAL A 21 -6.37 0.38 -5.65
C VAL A 21 -7.54 -0.16 -6.49
N PRO A 22 -7.65 0.17 -7.79
CA PRO A 22 -8.73 -0.33 -8.64
C PRO A 22 -8.75 -1.87 -8.71
N GLU A 23 -9.94 -2.47 -8.74
CA GLU A 23 -10.13 -3.94 -8.81
C GLU A 23 -9.59 -4.56 -10.10
N GLU A 24 -9.36 -3.75 -11.14
CA GLU A 24 -8.73 -4.18 -12.40
C GLU A 24 -7.29 -4.68 -12.19
N TYR A 25 -6.64 -4.25 -11.11
CA TYR A 25 -5.28 -4.68 -10.78
C TYR A 25 -5.29 -5.94 -9.93
N ASP A 26 -4.42 -6.89 -10.28
CA ASP A 26 -4.19 -8.08 -9.45
C ASP A 26 -3.42 -7.73 -8.18
N LEU A 27 -4.17 -7.47 -7.11
CA LEU A 27 -3.68 -7.16 -5.78
C LEU A 27 -2.75 -8.25 -5.23
N LYS A 28 -2.99 -9.53 -5.55
CA LYS A 28 -2.13 -10.63 -5.07
C LYS A 28 -0.76 -10.57 -5.73
N ARG A 29 -0.71 -10.28 -7.03
CA ARG A 29 0.55 -10.13 -7.77
C ARG A 29 1.31 -8.89 -7.29
N ILE A 30 0.63 -7.77 -7.09
CA ILE A 30 1.21 -6.56 -6.50
C ILE A 30 1.79 -6.88 -5.12
N LEU A 31 1.03 -7.53 -4.23
CA LEU A 31 1.50 -7.91 -2.90
C LEU A 31 2.76 -8.77 -2.96
N LYS A 32 2.83 -9.73 -3.90
CA LYS A 32 4.00 -10.59 -4.07
C LYS A 32 5.26 -9.80 -4.46
N VAL A 33 5.12 -8.82 -5.35
CA VAL A 33 6.23 -7.94 -5.75
C VAL A 33 6.65 -7.04 -4.59
N LEU A 34 5.69 -6.39 -3.92
CA LEU A 34 5.97 -5.53 -2.76
C LEU A 34 6.70 -6.28 -1.63
N LYS A 35 6.30 -7.52 -1.34
CA LYS A 35 6.99 -8.36 -0.34
C LYS A 35 8.44 -8.64 -0.72
N LYS A 36 8.69 -8.92 -2.01
CA LYS A 36 10.03 -9.21 -2.54
C LYS A 36 10.92 -7.96 -2.53
N ASP A 37 10.42 -6.86 -3.08
CA ASP A 37 11.21 -5.64 -3.27
C ASP A 37 11.47 -4.91 -1.95
N PHE A 38 10.49 -4.90 -1.03
CA PHE A 38 10.62 -4.16 0.22
C PHE A 38 11.15 -5.02 1.37
N ALA A 39 11.36 -6.32 1.16
CA ALA A 39 11.75 -7.30 2.18
C ALA A 39 10.86 -7.21 3.44
N CYS A 40 9.57 -6.96 3.24
CA CYS A 40 8.58 -6.77 4.31
C CYS A 40 7.45 -7.77 4.18
N ASN A 41 6.81 -8.10 5.30
CA ASN A 41 5.57 -8.85 5.26
C ASN A 41 4.38 -7.92 4.99
N GLY A 42 3.33 -8.49 4.43
CA GLY A 42 2.10 -7.77 4.10
C GLY A 42 0.93 -8.71 3.92
N ASN A 43 -0.28 -8.15 3.96
CA ASN A 43 -1.51 -8.88 3.78
C ASN A 43 -2.52 -8.06 2.96
N ILE A 44 -3.44 -8.75 2.28
CA ILE A 44 -4.63 -8.12 1.73
C ILE A 44 -5.74 -8.30 2.76
N VAL A 45 -6.39 -7.20 3.12
CA VAL A 45 -7.52 -7.20 4.06
C VAL A 45 -8.74 -6.65 3.33
N LYS A 46 -9.88 -7.32 3.49
CA LYS A 46 -11.17 -6.82 3.03
C LYS A 46 -11.76 -5.97 4.12
N ASP A 47 -11.88 -4.68 3.84
CA ASP A 47 -12.53 -3.73 4.72
C ASP A 47 -13.94 -3.41 4.17
N PRO A 48 -14.98 -3.43 5.00
CA PRO A 48 -16.35 -3.19 4.55
C PRO A 48 -16.60 -1.76 4.05
N GLU A 49 -15.80 -0.77 4.49
CA GLU A 49 -15.94 0.62 4.03
C GLU A 49 -14.93 0.96 2.93
N MET A 50 -13.71 0.43 3.04
CA MET A 50 -12.58 0.82 2.18
C MET A 50 -12.28 -0.19 1.06
N GLY A 51 -13.00 -1.30 1.00
CA GLY A 51 -12.82 -2.36 0.01
C GLY A 51 -11.57 -3.22 0.29
N GLU A 52 -10.96 -3.75 -0.76
CA GLU A 52 -9.69 -4.48 -0.63
C GLU A 52 -8.52 -3.52 -0.41
N ILE A 53 -7.88 -3.64 0.76
CA ILE A 53 -6.73 -2.83 1.15
C ILE A 53 -5.48 -3.69 1.28
N ILE A 54 -4.33 -3.14 0.89
CA ILE A 54 -3.03 -3.77 1.14
C ILE A 54 -2.45 -3.20 2.43
N GLN A 55 -2.03 -4.09 3.32
CA GLN A 55 -1.32 -3.75 4.55
C GLN A 55 0.13 -4.24 4.45
N LEU A 56 1.09 -3.37 4.76
CA LEU A 56 2.53 -3.66 4.79
C LEU A 56 3.09 -3.33 6.17
N GLN A 57 4.07 -4.11 6.62
CA GLN A 57 4.77 -3.84 7.88
C GLN A 57 5.84 -2.76 7.69
N GLY A 58 5.94 -1.86 8.68
CA GLY A 58 6.86 -0.72 8.67
C GLY A 58 6.31 0.50 7.93
N ASP A 59 7.10 1.58 7.95
CA ASP A 59 6.85 2.76 7.11
C ASP A 59 7.44 2.51 5.72
N GLN A 60 6.57 2.22 4.76
CA GLN A 60 6.94 2.02 3.36
C GLN A 60 6.33 3.08 2.45
N ARG A 61 5.82 4.21 2.99
CA ARG A 61 5.03 5.18 2.23
C ARG A 61 5.76 5.74 1.00
N ALA A 62 7.07 6.02 1.14
CA ALA A 62 7.89 6.52 0.05
C ALA A 62 8.06 5.46 -1.06
N LYS A 63 8.41 4.23 -0.69
CA LYS A 63 8.63 3.12 -1.63
C LYS A 63 7.34 2.70 -2.34
N VAL A 64 6.22 2.66 -1.62
CA VAL A 64 4.90 2.36 -2.20
C VAL A 64 4.50 3.43 -3.21
N CYS A 65 4.70 4.71 -2.89
CA CYS A 65 4.41 5.81 -3.82
C CYS A 65 5.24 5.70 -5.10
N GLU A 66 6.54 5.44 -4.96
CA GLU A 66 7.45 5.25 -6.10
C GLU A 66 7.06 4.02 -6.94
N PHE A 67 6.72 2.90 -6.30
CA PHE A 67 6.23 1.69 -6.97
C PHE A 67 4.96 1.97 -7.77
N MET A 68 4.00 2.70 -7.20
CA MET A 68 2.75 3.05 -7.88
C MET A 68 2.96 3.96 -9.09
N ILE A 69 3.91 4.88 -9.02
CA ILE A 69 4.23 5.75 -10.15
C ILE A 69 4.97 4.98 -11.25
N SER A 70 5.99 4.20 -10.87
CA SER A 70 6.88 3.53 -11.81
C SER A 70 6.28 2.28 -12.46
N GLN A 71 5.67 1.39 -11.67
CA GLN A 71 5.19 0.09 -12.14
C GLN A 71 3.75 0.13 -12.63
N LEU A 72 2.91 0.94 -11.97
CA LEU A 72 1.49 1.06 -12.31
C LEU A 72 1.20 2.27 -13.22
N GLY A 73 2.19 3.12 -13.49
CA GLY A 73 2.03 4.31 -14.35
C GLY A 73 1.10 5.37 -13.76
N LEU A 74 0.84 5.34 -12.46
CA LEU A 74 -0.11 6.23 -11.82
C LEU A 74 0.49 7.63 -11.65
N GLN A 75 -0.30 8.65 -11.95
CA GLN A 75 0.15 10.02 -11.74
C GLN A 75 0.19 10.35 -10.25
N LYS A 76 1.25 11.04 -9.81
CA LYS A 76 1.44 11.47 -8.41
C LYS A 76 0.24 12.25 -7.86
N LYS A 77 -0.48 12.98 -8.71
CA LYS A 77 -1.71 13.72 -8.34
C LYS A 77 -2.83 12.81 -7.82
N ASN A 78 -2.85 11.54 -8.23
CA ASN A 78 -3.85 10.56 -7.83
C ASN A 78 -3.51 9.85 -6.52
N ILE A 79 -2.29 10.06 -5.99
CA ILE A 79 -1.77 9.41 -4.78
C ILE A 79 -1.70 10.44 -3.65
N LYS A 80 -2.39 10.17 -2.54
CA LYS A 80 -2.36 10.98 -1.33
C LYS A 80 -1.68 10.21 -0.20
N ILE A 81 -0.60 10.76 0.34
CA ILE A 81 0.12 10.18 1.48
C ILE A 81 -0.34 10.88 2.76
N HIS A 82 -0.74 10.09 3.75
CA HIS A 82 -1.13 10.54 5.09
C HIS A 82 -0.12 9.97 6.10
N GLY A 83 0.40 10.84 6.96
CA GLY A 83 1.43 10.55 7.97
C GLY A 83 0.87 10.51 9.38
#